data_AF-A0A535KI65-F1
#
_entry.id   AF-A0A535KI65-F1
#
_cell.length_a   1.000
_cell.length_b   1.000
_cell.length_c   1.000
_cell.angle_alpha   90.00
_cell.angle_beta   90.00
_cell.angle_gamma   90.00
#
_symmetry.space_group_name_H-M   'P 1'
#
loop_
_entity.id
_entity.type
_entity.pdbx_description
1 polymer ?
#
loop_
_entity_poly.entity_id
_entity_poly.type
_entity_poly.pdbx_seq_one_letter_code
_entity_poly.pdbx_strand_id
1 'polypeptide(L)'
;IMGPAVPLLAEAKASAIEVLGAAKFEVEFEVGKHMSRDMAVRLALGESTQDELAVQDPVAPGLLPKRQAEVAQLIAEGLSNRQIGARLFISEATVATHVRGIMNKLGFNSRAQIASWMASSKQ
;
A
#
# COMPACT_ATOMS: atom_id res chain seq x y z
N ILE A 1 5.63 -29.75 18.67
CA ILE A 1 6.69 -29.97 17.67
C ILE A 1 6.96 -28.60 17.02
N MET A 2 8.03 -27.91 17.41
CA MET A 2 8.41 -26.65 16.75
C MET A 2 8.83 -26.99 15.32
N GLY A 3 8.23 -26.33 14.33
CA GLY A 3 8.57 -26.55 12.92
C GLY A 3 10.02 -26.13 12.61
N PRO A 4 10.62 -26.64 11.53
CA PRO A 4 12.04 -26.44 11.21
C PRO A 4 12.44 -24.96 10.99
N ALA A 5 11.47 -24.06 10.78
CA ALA A 5 11.71 -22.64 10.53
C ALA A 5 11.71 -21.75 11.79
N VAL A 6 11.30 -22.28 12.95
CA VAL A 6 11.22 -21.51 14.21
C VAL A 6 12.55 -20.82 14.59
N PRO A 7 13.73 -21.47 14.51
CA PRO A 7 14.98 -20.80 14.83
C PRO A 7 15.33 -19.65 13.85
N LEU A 8 15.06 -19.84 12.56
CA LEU A 8 15.33 -18.82 11.53
C LEU A 8 14.48 -17.55 11.71
N LEU A 9 13.21 -17.72 12.12
CA LEU A 9 12.32 -16.59 12.41
C LEU A 9 12.78 -15.80 13.65
N ALA A 10 13.30 -16.48 14.67
CA ALA A 10 13.81 -15.84 15.87
C ALA A 10 15.08 -15.03 15.59
N GLU A 11 16.02 -15.59 14.82
CA GLU A 11 17.24 -14.92 14.38
C GLU A 11 16.95 -13.71 13.47
N ALA A 12 16.06 -13.88 12.48
CA ALA A 12 15.64 -12.79 11.60
C ALA A 12 14.98 -11.66 12.39
N LYS A 13 14.14 -11.98 13.38
CA LYS A 13 13.51 -10.99 14.25
C LYS A 13 14.54 -10.24 15.10
N ALA A 14 15.49 -10.95 15.71
CA ALA A 14 16.54 -10.33 16.52
C ALA A 14 17.40 -9.37 15.69
N SER A 15 17.83 -9.81 14.51
CA SER A 15 18.62 -8.97 13.59
C SER A 15 17.84 -7.74 13.11
N ALA A 16 16.56 -7.89 12.78
CA ALA A 16 15.72 -6.76 12.36
C ALA A 16 15.53 -5.72 13.47
N ILE A 17 15.35 -6.16 14.73
CA ILE A 17 15.23 -5.27 15.89
C ILE A 17 16.54 -4.52 16.14
N GLU A 18 17.69 -5.20 16.00
CA GLU A 18 19.01 -4.58 16.16
C GLU A 18 19.24 -3.45 15.15
N VAL A 19 18.85 -3.65 13.89
CA VAL A 19 19.06 -2.68 12.80
C VAL A 19 18.03 -1.54 12.82
N LEU A 20 16.75 -1.85 13.06
CA LEU A 20 15.65 -0.88 12.93
C LEU A 20 15.26 -0.20 14.25
N GLY A 21 15.61 -0.81 15.38
CA GLY A 21 15.06 -0.49 16.69
C GLY A 21 13.66 -1.09 16.91
N ALA A 22 13.34 -1.40 18.17
CA ALA A 22 12.12 -2.12 18.54
C ALA A 22 10.82 -1.41 18.11
N ALA A 23 10.74 -0.09 18.26
CA ALA A 23 9.55 0.68 17.91
C ALA A 23 9.25 0.64 16.41
N LYS A 24 10.27 0.78 15.56
CA LYS A 24 10.11 0.72 14.11
C LYS A 24 9.84 -0.71 13.64
N PHE A 25 10.53 -1.69 14.21
CA PHE A 25 10.28 -3.10 13.95
C PHE A 25 8.80 -3.46 14.18
N GLU A 26 8.23 -3.07 15.32
CA GLU A 26 6.85 -3.46 15.66
C GLU A 26 5.83 -2.88 14.66
N VAL A 27 6.02 -1.62 14.24
CA VAL A 27 5.16 -0.99 13.22
C VAL A 27 5.23 -1.74 11.89
N GLU A 28 6.44 -1.98 11.38
CA GLU A 28 6.64 -2.67 10.09
C GLU A 28 6.18 -4.14 10.16
N PHE A 29 6.36 -4.79 11.31
CA PHE A 29 5.94 -6.16 11.53
C PHE A 29 4.42 -6.28 11.58
N GLU A 30 3.70 -5.35 12.21
CA GLU A 30 2.24 -5.28 12.15
C GLU A 30 1.72 -5.06 10.74
N VAL A 31 2.34 -4.17 9.95
CA VAL A 31 1.99 -3.99 8.53
C VAL A 31 2.19 -5.30 7.75
N GLY A 32 3.30 -5.99 7.98
CA GLY A 32 3.61 -7.29 7.37
C GLY A 32 2.60 -8.39 7.72
N LYS A 33 2.01 -8.40 8.91
CA LYS A 33 0.97 -9.39 9.31
C LYS A 33 -0.31 -9.26 8.49
N HIS A 34 -0.63 -8.06 8.03
CA HIS A 34 -1.83 -7.79 7.24
C HIS A 34 -1.60 -7.98 5.74
N MET A 35 -0.38 -8.32 5.35
CA MET A 35 0.02 -8.51 3.95
C MET A 35 -0.51 -9.82 3.40
N SER A 36 -1.07 -9.78 2.19
CA SER A 36 -1.45 -11.02 1.50
C SER A 36 -0.20 -11.83 1.15
N ARG A 37 -0.35 -13.16 1.02
CA ARG A 37 0.76 -14.05 0.63
C ARG A 37 1.42 -13.63 -0.68
N ASP A 38 0.62 -13.22 -1.66
CA ASP A 38 1.11 -12.75 -2.97
C ASP A 38 1.99 -11.52 -2.81
N MET A 39 1.53 -10.53 -2.03
CA MET A 39 2.27 -9.31 -1.77
C MET A 39 3.57 -9.61 -1.01
N ALA A 40 3.53 -10.49 0.00
CA ALA A 40 4.71 -10.88 0.78
C ALA A 40 5.80 -11.53 -0.10
N VAL A 41 5.39 -12.35 -1.07
CA VAL A 41 6.31 -12.97 -2.05
C VAL A 41 6.95 -11.90 -2.95
N ARG A 42 6.15 -10.98 -3.50
CA ARG A 42 6.67 -9.89 -4.34
C ARG A 42 7.67 -9.00 -3.61
N LEU A 43 7.39 -8.66 -2.35
CA LEU A 43 8.33 -7.93 -1.50
C LEU A 43 9.63 -8.70 -1.27
N ALA A 44 9.54 -9.99 -0.94
CA ALA A 44 10.72 -10.83 -0.72
C ALA A 44 11.60 -10.97 -1.98
N LEU A 45 11.00 -10.97 -3.16
CA LEU A 45 11.69 -11.00 -4.45
C LEU A 45 12.25 -9.64 -4.89
N GLY A 46 11.99 -8.57 -4.13
CA GLY A 46 12.38 -7.20 -4.50
C GLY A 46 11.57 -6.62 -5.66
N GLU A 47 10.44 -7.24 -5.99
CA GLU A 47 9.52 -6.84 -7.07
C GLU A 47 8.48 -5.81 -6.61
N SER A 48 8.53 -5.42 -5.34
CA SER A 48 7.69 -4.38 -4.74
C SER A 48 8.48 -3.13 -4.42
N THR A 49 7.90 -1.98 -4.79
CA THR A 49 8.47 -0.65 -4.47
C THR A 49 7.96 -0.18 -3.11
N GLN A 50 8.72 0.67 -2.40
CA GLN A 50 8.27 1.30 -1.15
C GLN A 50 6.88 1.98 -1.28
N ASP A 51 6.54 2.44 -2.48
CA ASP A 51 5.22 2.99 -2.84
C ASP A 51 4.08 1.96 -2.77
N GLU A 52 4.31 0.66 -3.04
CA GLU A 52 3.30 -0.41 -2.85
C GLU A 52 3.08 -0.74 -1.35
N LEU A 53 4.11 -0.54 -0.51
CA LEU A 53 4.05 -0.77 0.93
C LEU A 53 3.32 0.36 1.67
N ALA A 54 3.51 1.61 1.22
CA ALA A 54 2.80 2.79 1.74
C ALA A 54 1.28 2.78 1.46
N VAL A 55 0.79 1.84 0.64
CA VAL A 55 -0.64 1.62 0.42
C VAL A 55 -1.33 1.04 1.66
N GLN A 56 -0.55 0.50 2.62
CA GLN A 56 -1.06 -0.23 3.78
C GLN A 56 -0.84 0.48 5.12
N ASP A 57 -0.63 1.80 5.12
CA ASP A 57 -0.70 2.55 6.39
C ASP A 57 -2.06 2.28 7.06
N PRO A 58 -2.11 2.00 8.38
CA PRO A 58 -3.34 1.82 9.13
C PRO A 58 -4.03 3.17 9.29
N VAL A 59 -4.60 3.66 8.20
CA VAL A 59 -5.40 4.87 8.17
C VAL A 59 -6.80 4.49 8.65
N ALA A 60 -7.29 5.23 9.65
CA ALA A 60 -8.60 5.11 10.26
C ALA A 60 -9.70 4.77 9.24
N PRO A 61 -10.70 3.95 9.60
CA PRO A 61 -11.80 3.59 8.71
C PRO A 61 -12.42 4.85 8.10
N GLY A 62 -12.31 5.00 6.78
CA GLY A 62 -12.83 6.16 6.04
C GLY A 62 -11.80 7.12 5.44
N LEU A 63 -10.52 7.07 5.82
CA LEU A 63 -9.48 7.87 5.16
C LEU A 63 -8.60 7.01 4.22
N LEU A 64 -8.35 7.54 3.02
CA LEU A 64 -7.40 6.95 2.09
C LEU A 64 -5.95 7.20 2.59
N PRO A 65 -5.03 6.23 2.45
CA PRO A 65 -3.60 6.47 2.54
C PRO A 65 -3.17 7.66 1.68
N LYS A 66 -2.16 8.41 2.14
CA LYS A 66 -1.73 9.66 1.49
C LYS A 66 -1.54 9.52 -0.03
N ARG A 67 -0.83 8.48 -0.46
CA ARG A 67 -0.58 8.20 -1.88
C ARG A 67 -1.85 7.88 -2.66
N GLN A 68 -2.77 7.13 -2.06
CA GLN A 68 -4.07 6.84 -2.66
C GLN A 68 -4.96 8.09 -2.75
N ALA A 69 -4.89 9.00 -1.77
CA ALA A 69 -5.59 10.28 -1.82
C ALA A 69 -5.06 11.17 -2.96
N GLU A 70 -3.74 11.25 -3.15
CA GLU A 70 -3.12 11.94 -4.29
C GLU A 70 -3.60 11.35 -5.63
N VAL A 71 -3.59 10.02 -5.78
CA VAL A 71 -4.10 9.34 -6.99
C VAL A 71 -5.59 9.62 -7.19
N ALA A 72 -6.42 9.56 -6.15
CA ALA A 72 -7.84 9.84 -6.23
C ALA A 72 -8.13 11.28 -6.65
N GLN A 73 -7.34 12.25 -6.16
CA GLN A 73 -7.43 13.64 -6.58
C GLN A 73 -7.13 13.79 -8.08
N LEU A 74 -6.04 13.20 -8.56
CA LEU A 74 -5.67 13.29 -9.98
C LEU A 74 -6.68 12.58 -10.90
N ILE A 75 -7.34 11.52 -10.41
CA ILE A 75 -8.47 10.90 -11.10
C ILE A 75 -9.64 11.89 -11.23
N ALA A 76 -9.96 12.63 -10.17
CA ALA A 76 -11.02 13.63 -10.20
C ALA A 76 -10.70 14.81 -11.13
N GLU A 77 -9.41 15.11 -11.32
CA GLU A 77 -8.92 16.06 -12.33
C GLU A 77 -8.95 15.49 -13.76
N GLY A 78 -9.36 14.23 -13.95
CA GLY A 78 -9.54 13.60 -15.27
C GLY A 78 -8.28 12.99 -15.87
N LEU A 79 -7.18 12.88 -15.11
CA LEU A 79 -5.93 12.31 -15.63
C LEU A 79 -6.06 10.79 -15.79
N SER A 80 -5.42 10.25 -16.83
CA SER A 80 -5.22 8.80 -17.05
C SER A 80 -4.13 8.22 -16.14
N ASN A 81 -4.07 6.89 -15.99
CA ASN A 81 -3.00 6.25 -15.20
C ASN A 81 -1.59 6.61 -15.69
N ARG A 82 -1.41 6.71 -17.01
CA ARG A 82 -0.14 7.15 -17.61
C ARG A 82 0.24 8.56 -17.19
N GLN A 83 -0.70 9.51 -17.27
CA GLN A 83 -0.47 10.90 -16.87
C GLN A 83 -0.21 11.04 -15.37
N ILE A 84 -0.94 10.29 -14.55
CA ILE A 84 -0.73 10.22 -13.10
C ILE A 84 0.67 9.68 -12.80
N GLY A 85 1.08 8.59 -13.46
CA GLY A 85 2.40 8.00 -13.30
C GLY A 85 3.52 8.99 -13.63
N ALA A 86 3.37 9.72 -14.75
CA ALA A 86 4.30 10.78 -15.12
C ALA A 86 4.37 11.91 -14.08
N ARG A 87 3.24 12.30 -13.48
CA ARG A 87 3.18 13.38 -12.49
C ARG A 87 3.71 12.98 -11.12
N LEU A 88 3.49 11.72 -10.72
CA LEU A 88 3.91 11.17 -9.42
C LEU A 88 5.25 10.43 -9.47
N PHE A 89 5.90 10.40 -10.64
CA PHE A 89 7.15 9.69 -10.91
C PHE A 89 7.10 8.18 -10.61
N ILE A 90 6.00 7.52 -11.00
CA ILE A 90 5.77 6.08 -10.82
C ILE A 90 5.24 5.44 -12.11
N SER A 91 5.28 4.10 -12.19
CA SER A 91 4.81 3.38 -13.37
C SER A 91 3.28 3.42 -13.52
N GLU A 92 2.78 3.30 -14.75
CA GLU A 92 1.34 3.20 -15.03
C GLU A 92 0.71 1.99 -14.31
N ALA A 93 1.44 0.88 -14.19
CA ALA A 93 1.02 -0.31 -13.45
C ALA A 93 0.89 -0.04 -11.96
N THR A 94 1.82 0.72 -11.37
CA THR A 94 1.76 1.15 -9.96
C THR A 94 0.52 2.01 -9.71
N VAL A 95 0.20 2.94 -10.62
CA VAL A 95 -1.04 3.71 -10.52
C VAL A 95 -2.27 2.80 -10.58
N ALA A 96 -2.30 1.82 -11.48
CA ALA A 96 -3.41 0.87 -11.58
C ALA A 96 -3.62 0.09 -10.26
N THR A 97 -2.53 -0.31 -9.60
CA THR A 97 -2.57 -0.91 -8.26
C THR A 97 -3.19 0.03 -7.23
N HIS A 98 -2.77 1.31 -7.19
CA HIS A 98 -3.40 2.30 -6.31
C HIS A 98 -4.89 2.47 -6.58
N VAL A 99 -5.31 2.54 -7.86
CA VAL A 99 -6.74 2.65 -8.23
C VAL A 99 -7.54 1.44 -7.72
N ARG A 100 -7.02 0.22 -7.88
CA ARG A 100 -7.66 -0.98 -7.35
C ARG A 100 -7.75 -0.96 -5.82
N GLY A 101 -6.70 -0.52 -5.13
CA GLY A 101 -6.70 -0.34 -3.68
C GLY A 101 -7.75 0.67 -3.20
N ILE A 102 -7.89 1.81 -3.89
CA ILE A 102 -8.93 2.81 -3.60
C ILE A 102 -10.31 2.21 -3.77
N MET A 103 -10.57 1.53 -4.91
CA MET A 103 -11.86 0.89 -5.18
C MET A 103 -12.22 -0.13 -4.11
N ASN A 104 -11.28 -0.99 -3.72
CA ASN A 104 -11.50 -1.97 -2.66
C ASN A 104 -11.80 -1.30 -1.32
N LYS A 105 -11.08 -0.23 -0.96
CA LYS A 105 -11.26 0.47 0.31
C LYS A 105 -12.60 1.22 0.39
N LEU A 106 -13.07 1.76 -0.74
CA LEU A 106 -14.32 2.53 -0.82
C LEU A 106 -15.54 1.70 -1.25
N GLY A 107 -15.34 0.41 -1.59
CA GLY A 107 -16.41 -0.44 -2.13
C GLY A 107 -16.89 -0.01 -3.53
N PHE A 108 -16.01 0.62 -4.31
CA PHE A 108 -16.33 1.08 -5.67
C PHE A 108 -15.98 0.04 -6.71
N ASN A 109 -16.71 0.06 -7.82
CA ASN A 109 -16.52 -0.84 -8.95
C ASN A 109 -16.00 -0.12 -10.20
N SER A 110 -15.81 1.20 -10.15
CA SER A 110 -15.30 1.97 -11.29
C SER A 110 -14.46 3.18 -10.88
N ARG A 111 -13.52 3.56 -11.76
CA ARG A 111 -12.75 4.81 -11.67
C ARG A 111 -13.67 6.04 -11.60
N ALA A 112 -14.78 6.02 -12.34
CA ALA A 112 -15.73 7.14 -12.36
C ALA A 112 -16.34 7.38 -10.98
N GLN A 113 -16.63 6.33 -10.20
CA GLN A 113 -17.12 6.46 -8.84
C GLN A 113 -16.10 7.15 -7.92
N ILE A 114 -14.80 6.90 -8.11
CA ILE A 114 -13.73 7.63 -7.39
C ILE A 114 -13.81 9.13 -7.67
N ALA A 115 -13.94 9.51 -8.95
CA ALA A 115 -14.03 10.91 -9.36
C ALA A 115 -15.27 11.59 -8.75
N SER A 116 -16.43 10.94 -8.83
CA SER A 116 -17.67 11.45 -8.24
C SER A 116 -17.57 11.61 -6.73
N TRP A 117 -16.98 10.63 -6.03
CA TRP A 117 -16.78 10.68 -4.58
C TRP A 117 -15.86 11.83 -4.17
N MET A 118 -14.77 12.06 -4.88
CA MET A 118 -13.87 13.20 -4.61
C MET A 118 -14.57 14.55 -4.82
N ALA A 119 -15.47 14.65 -5.80
CA ALA A 119 -16.25 15.86 -6.05
C ALA A 119 -17.29 16.14 -4.94
N SER A 120 -17.91 15.10 -4.38
CA SER A 120 -18.85 15.24 -3.26
C SER A 120 -18.16 15.48 -1.92
N SER A 121 -16.91 15.04 -1.77
CA SER A 121 -16.14 15.16 -0.51
C SER A 121 -15.46 16.53 -0.33
N LYS A 122 -15.48 17.38 -1.37
CA LYS A 122 -14.93 18.75 -1.36
C LYS A 122 -15.96 19.84 -1.00
N GLN A 123 -17.17 19.45 -0.63
CA GLN A 123 -18.26 20.36 -0.23
C GLN A 123 -18.45 20.39 1.28
#